data_AF-A0A7X8R601-F1
#
_entry.id   AF-A0A7X8R601-F1
#
_cell.length_a   1.000
_cell.length_b   1.000
_cell.length_c   1.000
_cell.angle_alpha   90.00
_cell.angle_beta   90.00
_cell.angle_gamma   90.00
#
_symmetry.space_group_name_H-M   'P 1'
#
loop_
_entity.id
_entity.type
_entity.pdbx_description
1 polymer ?
#
loop_
_entity_poly.entity_id
_entity_poly.type
_entity_poly.pdbx_seq_one_letter_code
_entity_poly.pdbx_strand_id
1 'polypeptide(L)'
;MNMRKLMTDETGNMLVLSVAGLLALLGFAALAVDISCLLTAHAQLQTAVDAAALAGAAQLPYGTDVAAETSIHFARRNDCMNQAVQISMGDVTFPSSRRIRVQAVRRVPLHFSPLFGLEEIPLAVSATAEIGTLHGTNGLRPWSVPKFGWQVGQVVTIKAGNISAPATDPSFFYPIDFPPINRGDPETGASVYEENIRSGSRHFTYIGDILQVEPGNMVGPTAQAVSDLIAADADARWQNNRLVDSDYPGLSSPRVIKIPLYDPDSPPESGRNEIACIGLAAFFLEEISGKNVTGRFIELITNGDYGGGYSLLYGVKLVQ
;
A
#
# COMPACT_ATOMS: atom_id res chain seq x y z
N MET A 1 3.88 -75.44 -12.40
CA MET A 1 3.82 -74.61 -13.61
C MET A 1 5.18 -73.93 -13.77
N ASN A 2 5.98 -74.32 -14.76
CA ASN A 2 7.42 -74.01 -14.80
C ASN A 2 7.70 -72.56 -15.22
N MET A 3 8.22 -71.77 -14.28
CA MET A 3 8.60 -70.35 -14.42
C MET A 3 9.59 -70.07 -15.56
N ARG A 4 10.32 -71.09 -16.03
CA ARG A 4 11.23 -71.01 -17.19
C ARG A 4 10.55 -70.91 -18.54
N LYS A 5 9.31 -71.40 -18.72
CA LYS A 5 8.59 -71.29 -20.01
C LYS A 5 8.05 -69.89 -20.28
N LEU A 6 7.84 -69.08 -19.22
CA LEU A 6 7.40 -67.68 -19.33
C LEU A 6 8.52 -66.75 -19.81
N MET A 7 9.80 -67.10 -19.62
CA MET A 7 10.94 -66.27 -19.99
C MET A 7 11.40 -66.43 -21.45
N THR A 8 10.88 -67.41 -22.19
CA THR A 8 11.30 -67.74 -23.55
C THR A 8 10.21 -67.54 -24.60
N ASP A 9 9.08 -66.97 -24.21
CA ASP A 9 7.95 -66.68 -25.10
C ASP A 9 7.92 -65.18 -25.40
N GLU A 10 8.13 -64.79 -26.67
CA GLU A 10 8.22 -63.38 -27.08
C GLU A 10 6.92 -62.60 -26.77
N THR A 11 5.78 -63.30 -26.75
CA THR A 11 4.49 -62.73 -26.30
C THR A 11 4.43 -62.50 -24.80
N GLY A 12 5.05 -63.37 -23.99
CA GLY A 12 5.16 -63.22 -22.54
C GLY A 12 6.11 -62.07 -22.15
N ASN A 13 7.19 -61.88 -22.89
CA ASN A 13 8.14 -60.80 -22.65
C ASN A 13 7.53 -59.41 -22.96
N MET A 14 6.76 -59.31 -24.06
CA MET A 14 6.02 -58.08 -24.37
C MET A 14 4.98 -57.73 -23.30
N LEU A 15 4.28 -58.72 -22.73
CA LEU A 15 3.32 -58.50 -21.66
C LEU A 15 4.01 -57.91 -20.41
N VAL A 16 5.14 -58.48 -19.99
CA VAL A 16 5.90 -58.02 -18.82
C VAL A 16 6.40 -56.59 -19.01
N LEU A 17 6.98 -56.28 -20.17
CA LEU A 17 7.46 -54.93 -20.50
C LEU A 17 6.31 -53.92 -20.57
N SER A 18 5.15 -54.32 -21.11
CA SER A 18 3.97 -53.45 -21.19
C SER A 18 3.40 -53.12 -19.81
N VAL A 19 3.30 -54.12 -18.92
CA VAL A 19 2.84 -53.92 -17.54
C VAL A 19 3.84 -53.06 -16.76
N ALA A 20 5.14 -53.33 -16.88
CA ALA A 20 6.17 -52.52 -16.25
C ALA A 20 6.16 -51.06 -16.75
N GLY A 21 5.99 -50.86 -18.06
CA GLY A 21 5.87 -49.53 -18.66
C GLY A 21 4.62 -48.78 -18.20
N LEU A 22 3.46 -49.45 -18.14
CA LEU A 22 2.22 -48.84 -17.64
C LEU A 22 2.35 -48.46 -16.15
N LEU A 23 2.94 -49.34 -15.33
CA LEU A 23 3.22 -49.04 -13.92
C LEU A 23 4.15 -47.85 -13.76
N ALA A 24 5.19 -47.76 -14.60
CA ALA A 24 6.10 -46.61 -14.60
C ALA A 24 5.35 -45.32 -14.98
N LEU A 25 4.51 -45.33 -16.02
CA LEU A 25 3.71 -44.18 -16.43
C LEU A 25 2.72 -43.74 -15.34
N LEU A 26 2.03 -44.70 -14.70
CA LEU A 26 1.14 -44.41 -13.58
C LEU A 26 1.90 -43.83 -12.38
N GLY A 27 3.10 -44.35 -12.09
CA GLY A 27 3.98 -43.83 -11.06
C GLY A 27 4.43 -42.38 -11.32
N PHE A 28 4.76 -42.04 -12.56
CA PHE A 28 5.09 -40.65 -12.92
C PHE A 28 3.86 -39.72 -12.87
N ALA A 29 2.69 -40.18 -13.32
CA ALA A 29 1.46 -39.41 -13.23
C ALA A 29 1.07 -39.12 -11.78
N ALA A 30 1.18 -40.13 -10.91
CA ALA A 30 1.01 -40.04 -9.47
C ALA A 30 1.92 -38.99 -8.83
N LEU A 31 3.22 -39.05 -9.12
CA LEU A 31 4.20 -38.10 -8.62
C LEU A 31 3.94 -36.67 -9.13
N ALA A 32 3.48 -36.53 -10.37
CA ALA A 32 3.09 -35.22 -10.92
C ALA A 32 1.91 -34.61 -10.17
N VAL A 33 0.93 -35.40 -9.74
CA VAL A 33 -0.21 -34.92 -8.93
C VAL A 33 0.24 -34.44 -7.56
N ASP A 34 1.10 -35.21 -6.88
CA ASP A 34 1.62 -34.84 -5.56
C ASP A 34 2.46 -33.54 -5.62
N ILE A 35 3.32 -33.41 -6.63
CA ILE A 35 4.10 -32.18 -6.84
C ILE A 35 3.17 -31.00 -7.14
N SER A 36 2.16 -31.19 -7.99
CA SER A 36 1.20 -30.14 -8.32
C SER A 36 0.44 -29.66 -7.09
N CYS A 37 0.03 -30.59 -6.22
CA CYS A 37 -0.60 -30.31 -4.93
C CYS A 37 0.32 -29.48 -4.03
N LEU A 38 1.58 -29.89 -3.86
CA LEU A 38 2.56 -29.17 -3.04
C LEU A 38 2.86 -27.76 -3.55
N LEU A 39 3.04 -27.58 -4.86
CA LEU A 39 3.29 -26.26 -5.46
C LEU A 39 2.07 -25.34 -5.29
N THR A 40 0.87 -25.88 -5.46
CA THR A 40 -0.38 -25.13 -5.24
C THR A 40 -0.51 -24.71 -3.77
N ALA A 41 -0.29 -25.64 -2.84
CA ALA A 41 -0.31 -25.35 -1.41
C ALA A 41 0.73 -24.30 -1.02
N HIS A 42 1.94 -24.36 -1.59
CA HIS A 42 3.00 -23.38 -1.36
C HIS A 42 2.59 -21.99 -1.82
N ALA A 43 2.09 -21.84 -3.05
CA ALA A 43 1.66 -20.55 -3.57
C ALA A 43 0.52 -19.93 -2.75
N GLN A 44 -0.47 -20.76 -2.37
CA GLN A 44 -1.59 -20.33 -1.52
C GLN A 44 -1.14 -19.92 -0.12
N LEU A 45 -0.28 -20.72 0.52
CA LEU A 45 0.22 -20.43 1.86
C LEU A 45 1.13 -19.18 1.85
N GLN A 46 1.96 -19.01 0.82
CA GLN A 46 2.79 -17.80 0.64
C GLN A 46 1.92 -16.55 0.49
N THR A 47 0.89 -16.61 -0.36
CA THR A 47 -0.06 -15.49 -0.53
C THR A 47 -0.71 -15.10 0.81
N ALA A 48 -1.04 -16.09 1.64
CA ALA A 48 -1.61 -15.85 2.97
C ALA A 48 -0.65 -15.12 3.92
N VAL A 49 0.61 -15.55 3.99
CA VAL A 49 1.62 -14.89 4.85
C VAL A 49 2.03 -13.53 4.31
N ASP A 50 2.09 -13.34 2.99
CA ASP A 50 2.37 -12.05 2.35
C ASP A 50 1.30 -11.02 2.69
N ALA A 51 0.02 -11.40 2.52
CA ALA A 51 -1.12 -10.55 2.87
C ALA A 51 -1.14 -10.25 4.37
N ALA A 52 -0.89 -11.25 5.23
CA ALA A 52 -0.82 -11.08 6.67
C ALA A 52 0.32 -10.15 7.09
N ALA A 53 1.50 -10.28 6.50
CA ALA A 53 2.66 -9.45 6.79
C ALA A 53 2.42 -8.01 6.35
N LEU A 54 1.93 -7.76 5.13
CA LEU A 54 1.62 -6.42 4.64
C LEU A 54 0.55 -5.73 5.49
N ALA A 55 -0.53 -6.44 5.82
CA ALA A 55 -1.61 -5.89 6.65
C ALA A 55 -1.14 -5.57 8.06
N GLY A 56 -0.34 -6.45 8.68
CA GLY A 56 0.23 -6.19 10.00
C GLY A 56 1.26 -5.06 9.98
N ALA A 57 2.09 -4.96 8.93
CA ALA A 57 3.06 -3.89 8.78
C ALA A 57 2.39 -2.51 8.76
N ALA A 58 1.21 -2.43 8.14
CA ALA A 58 0.42 -1.20 8.09
C ALA A 58 -0.11 -0.77 9.47
N GLN A 59 -0.12 -1.67 10.45
CA GLN A 59 -0.61 -1.39 11.79
C GLN A 59 0.51 -1.16 12.82
N LEU A 60 1.78 -1.31 12.41
CA LEU A 60 2.94 -1.07 13.30
C LEU A 60 2.94 0.31 13.99
N PRO A 61 2.52 1.42 13.34
CA PRO A 61 2.43 2.72 14.02
C PRO A 61 1.46 2.74 15.20
N TYR A 62 0.46 1.85 15.22
CA TYR A 62 -0.56 1.79 16.27
C TYR A 62 -0.23 0.78 17.38
N GLY A 63 0.84 -0.01 17.21
CA GLY A 63 1.32 -0.96 18.21
C GLY A 63 1.46 -2.39 17.68
N THR A 64 2.33 -3.17 18.33
CA THR A 64 2.63 -4.55 17.94
C THR A 64 1.44 -5.49 18.13
N ASP A 65 0.62 -5.28 19.15
CA ASP A 65 -0.54 -6.14 19.43
C ASP A 65 -1.59 -6.03 18.32
N VAL A 66 -1.97 -4.81 17.95
CA VAL A 66 -2.90 -4.54 16.84
C VAL A 66 -2.33 -5.05 15.51
N ALA A 67 -1.01 -4.92 15.30
CA ALA A 67 -0.34 -5.45 14.13
C ALA A 67 -0.41 -6.98 14.04
N ALA A 68 -0.15 -7.69 15.13
CA ALA A 68 -0.25 -9.15 15.17
C ALA A 68 -1.69 -9.64 14.99
N GLU A 69 -2.66 -9.02 15.67
CA GLU A 69 -4.08 -9.34 15.50
C GLU A 69 -4.54 -9.13 14.05
N THR A 70 -4.08 -8.05 13.41
CA THR A 70 -4.39 -7.76 12.01
C THR A 70 -3.74 -8.79 11.07
N SER A 71 -2.50 -9.21 11.33
CA SER A 71 -1.87 -10.30 10.57
C SER A 71 -2.66 -11.59 10.67
N ILE A 72 -3.07 -12.00 11.88
CA ILE A 72 -3.90 -13.20 12.10
C ILE A 72 -5.22 -13.08 11.33
N HIS A 73 -5.85 -11.89 11.40
CA HIS A 73 -7.10 -11.61 10.72
C HIS A 73 -6.99 -11.67 9.19
N PHE A 74 -5.87 -11.25 8.60
CA PHE A 74 -5.64 -11.32 7.16
C PHE A 74 -5.19 -12.71 6.70
N ALA A 75 -4.43 -13.44 7.51
CA ALA A 75 -4.07 -14.83 7.22
C ALA A 75 -5.34 -15.69 7.05
N ARG A 76 -6.30 -15.60 7.98
CA ARG A 76 -7.55 -16.39 7.94
C ARG A 76 -8.51 -16.03 6.81
N ARG A 77 -8.26 -14.94 6.08
CA ARG A 77 -9.01 -14.57 4.86
C ARG A 77 -8.48 -15.23 3.59
N ASN A 78 -7.36 -15.94 3.72
CA ASN A 78 -6.76 -16.71 2.64
C ASN A 78 -6.93 -18.19 2.92
N ASP A 79 -7.14 -18.96 1.86
CA ASP A 79 -7.27 -20.41 1.92
C ASP A 79 -6.03 -21.09 1.36
N CYS A 80 -5.63 -22.18 2.00
CA CYS A 80 -4.66 -23.14 1.50
C CYS A 80 -5.33 -24.51 1.46
N MET A 81 -5.40 -25.12 0.28
CA MET A 81 -6.06 -26.41 0.06
C MET A 81 -7.54 -26.41 0.52
N ASN A 82 -8.26 -25.33 0.20
CA ASN A 82 -9.67 -25.10 0.59
C ASN A 82 -9.92 -25.01 2.11
N GLN A 83 -8.88 -24.66 2.88
CA GLN A 83 -9.00 -24.41 4.32
C GLN A 83 -8.34 -23.09 4.69
N ALA A 84 -9.00 -22.32 5.55
CA ALA A 84 -8.48 -21.04 6.01
C ALA A 84 -7.10 -21.18 6.66
N VAL A 85 -6.23 -20.20 6.41
CA VAL A 85 -4.92 -20.14 7.04
C VAL A 85 -5.00 -19.63 8.47
N GLN A 86 -4.84 -20.55 9.42
CA GLN A 86 -4.84 -20.24 10.85
C GLN A 86 -3.40 -20.08 11.33
N ILE A 87 -3.10 -18.92 11.89
CA ILE A 87 -1.85 -18.61 12.57
C ILE A 87 -2.18 -18.07 13.97
N SER A 88 -1.20 -18.08 14.85
CA SER A 88 -1.29 -17.60 16.23
C SER A 88 -0.34 -16.43 16.49
N MET A 89 -0.43 -15.83 17.68
CA MET A 89 0.51 -14.79 18.10
C MET A 89 1.97 -15.27 18.10
N GLY A 90 2.21 -16.57 18.33
CA GLY A 90 3.57 -17.14 18.31
C GLY A 90 4.18 -17.21 16.91
N ASP A 91 3.36 -17.13 15.86
CA ASP A 91 3.78 -17.16 14.46
C ASP A 91 4.08 -15.76 13.91
N VAL A 92 3.85 -14.72 14.71
CA VAL A 92 4.12 -13.32 14.37
C VAL A 92 5.27 -12.81 15.22
N THR A 93 6.30 -12.28 14.56
CA THR A 93 7.49 -11.73 15.21
C THR A 93 7.81 -10.34 14.69
N PHE A 94 8.56 -9.56 15.46
CA PHE A 94 8.92 -8.18 15.13
C PHE A 94 10.44 -8.02 15.06
N PRO A 95 11.08 -8.30 13.90
CA PRO A 95 12.53 -8.18 13.77
C PRO A 95 13.08 -6.77 14.06
N SER A 96 12.25 -5.74 13.91
CA SER A 96 12.54 -4.36 14.32
C SER A 96 11.24 -3.59 14.56
N SER A 97 11.30 -2.35 15.04
CA SER A 97 10.12 -1.49 15.19
C SER A 97 9.40 -1.16 13.87
N ARG A 98 10.02 -1.44 12.72
CA ARG A 98 9.46 -1.20 11.39
C ARG A 98 9.19 -2.47 10.60
N ARG A 99 9.47 -3.65 11.17
CA ARG A 99 9.34 -4.93 10.46
C ARG A 99 8.47 -5.89 11.25
N ILE A 100 7.62 -6.58 10.52
CA ILE A 100 6.83 -7.71 11.01
C ILE A 100 7.13 -8.92 10.15
N ARG A 101 7.30 -10.08 10.78
CA ARG A 101 7.49 -11.36 10.11
C ARG A 101 6.37 -12.31 10.53
N VAL A 102 5.70 -12.87 9.55
CA VAL A 102 4.63 -13.85 9.72
C VAL A 102 5.09 -15.20 9.19
N GLN A 103 4.84 -16.25 9.96
CA GLN A 103 5.12 -17.63 9.57
C GLN A 103 3.81 -18.42 9.52
N ALA A 104 3.75 -19.42 8.64
CA ALA A 104 2.64 -20.36 8.62
C ALA A 104 3.15 -21.75 8.27
N VAL A 105 2.56 -22.76 8.90
CA VAL A 105 2.86 -24.17 8.64
C VAL A 105 1.58 -24.90 8.26
N ARG A 106 1.61 -25.68 7.18
CA ARG A 106 0.52 -26.54 6.72
C ARG A 106 1.03 -27.95 6.52
N ARG A 107 0.31 -28.96 7.03
CA ARG A 107 0.55 -30.34 6.63
C ARG A 107 -0.24 -30.63 5.36
N VAL A 108 0.47 -30.91 4.27
CA VAL A 108 -0.13 -31.15 2.96
C VAL A 108 -0.24 -32.66 2.75
N PRO A 109 -1.45 -33.21 2.61
CA PRO A 109 -1.63 -34.62 2.33
C PRO A 109 -1.14 -34.94 0.91
N LEU A 110 -0.42 -36.06 0.79
CA LEU A 110 0.02 -36.60 -0.48
C LEU A 110 -0.96 -37.69 -0.92
N HIS A 111 -1.26 -37.76 -2.21
CA HIS A 111 -2.25 -38.69 -2.76
C HIS A 111 -1.62 -40.01 -3.16
N PHE A 112 -0.37 -40.01 -3.62
CA PHE A 112 0.30 -41.22 -4.13
C PHE A 112 1.58 -41.59 -3.40
N SER A 113 2.26 -40.62 -2.79
CA SER A 113 3.42 -40.83 -1.92
C SER A 113 3.15 -41.70 -0.67
N PRO A 114 1.90 -41.90 -0.17
CA PRO A 114 1.64 -42.90 0.86
C PRO A 114 2.04 -44.33 0.44
N LEU A 115 2.07 -44.64 -0.86
CA LEU A 115 2.60 -45.93 -1.38
C LEU A 115 4.07 -46.16 -1.02
N PHE A 116 4.79 -45.08 -0.69
CA PHE A 116 6.19 -45.09 -0.27
C PHE A 116 6.37 -44.71 1.21
N GLY A 117 5.28 -44.68 2.00
CA GLY A 117 5.30 -44.38 3.44
C GLY A 117 5.29 -42.89 3.79
N LEU A 118 4.97 -42.01 2.84
CA LEU A 118 4.87 -40.56 3.07
C LEU A 118 3.42 -40.09 2.92
N GLU A 119 2.73 -39.94 4.05
CA GLU A 119 1.31 -39.53 4.08
C GLU A 119 1.13 -38.02 3.90
N GLU A 120 1.99 -37.23 4.52
CA GLU A 120 1.91 -35.78 4.53
C GLU A 120 3.30 -35.16 4.68
N ILE A 121 3.46 -33.95 4.15
CA ILE A 121 4.69 -33.15 4.33
C ILE A 121 4.34 -31.84 5.05
N PRO A 122 5.09 -31.46 6.11
CA PRO A 122 4.97 -30.13 6.70
C PRO A 122 5.58 -29.10 5.75
N LEU A 123 4.73 -28.22 5.25
CA LEU A 123 5.07 -27.08 4.41
C LEU A 123 5.09 -25.81 5.26
N ALA A 124 6.26 -25.20 5.41
CA ALA A 124 6.43 -23.96 6.16
C ALA A 124 6.83 -22.83 5.20
N VAL A 125 6.17 -21.68 5.35
CA VAL A 125 6.48 -20.45 4.60
C VAL A 125 6.56 -19.26 5.56
N SER A 126 7.20 -18.19 5.12
CA SER A 126 7.26 -16.95 5.88
C SER A 126 7.27 -15.75 4.95
N ALA A 127 6.78 -14.62 5.44
CA ALA A 127 6.91 -13.33 4.79
C ALA A 127 7.33 -12.28 5.81
N THR A 128 8.16 -11.33 5.40
CA THR A 128 8.51 -10.15 6.19
C THR A 128 8.10 -8.90 5.45
N ALA A 129 7.32 -8.05 6.10
CA ALA A 129 6.95 -6.75 5.58
C ALA A 129 7.55 -5.62 6.43
N GLU A 130 7.81 -4.49 5.78
CA GLU A 130 8.39 -3.30 6.39
C GLU A 130 7.51 -2.08 6.12
N ILE A 131 7.33 -1.24 7.14
CA ILE A 131 6.81 0.13 6.98
C ILE A 131 7.96 1.11 6.78
N GLY A 132 7.87 1.94 5.74
CA GLY A 132 8.89 2.92 5.38
C GLY A 132 8.28 4.25 4.97
N THR A 133 9.10 5.30 4.98
CA THR A 133 8.72 6.64 4.52
C THR A 133 8.78 6.73 3.00
N LEU A 134 7.83 7.47 2.41
CA LEU A 134 7.82 7.73 0.97
C LEU A 134 8.62 8.99 0.65
N HIS A 135 9.54 8.87 -0.29
CA HIS A 135 10.32 9.97 -0.84
C HIS A 135 9.64 10.61 -2.07
N GLY A 136 8.73 9.89 -2.72
CA GLY A 136 7.91 10.44 -3.81
C GLY A 136 6.57 9.75 -3.96
N THR A 137 5.58 10.47 -4.45
CA THR A 137 4.23 9.96 -4.71
C THR A 137 3.55 10.77 -5.82
N ASN A 138 2.44 10.27 -6.34
CA ASN A 138 1.50 11.00 -7.18
C ASN A 138 0.24 11.35 -6.38
N GLY A 139 -0.80 11.89 -7.03
CA GLY A 139 -2.08 12.23 -6.42
C GLY A 139 -2.02 13.43 -5.47
N LEU A 140 -0.95 14.22 -5.53
CA LEU A 140 -0.81 15.43 -4.73
C LEU A 140 -1.82 16.49 -5.19
N ARG A 141 -2.37 17.23 -4.23
CA ARG A 141 -3.21 18.40 -4.53
C ARG A 141 -2.31 19.58 -4.88
N PRO A 142 -2.81 20.53 -5.70
CA PRO A 142 -2.02 21.62 -6.25
C PRO A 142 -1.83 22.76 -5.25
N TRP A 143 -1.43 22.40 -4.03
CA TRP A 143 -1.08 23.32 -2.96
C TRP A 143 0.32 22.97 -2.46
N SER A 144 1.05 23.95 -1.98
CA SER A 144 2.24 23.72 -1.16
C SER A 144 2.04 24.40 0.19
N VAL A 145 2.21 23.64 1.26
CA VAL A 145 1.98 24.09 2.65
C VAL A 145 3.32 24.20 3.40
N PRO A 146 3.49 25.17 4.31
CA PRO A 146 4.75 25.34 5.01
C PRO A 146 5.01 24.15 5.94
N LYS A 147 6.25 23.66 6.00
CA LYS A 147 6.64 22.57 6.90
C LYS A 147 6.71 23.07 8.34
N PHE A 148 5.58 23.01 9.06
CA PHE A 148 5.55 23.21 10.50
C PHE A 148 5.50 21.87 11.24
N GLY A 149 5.97 21.84 12.49
CA GLY A 149 5.96 20.66 13.36
C GLY A 149 4.57 20.32 13.91
N TRP A 150 3.60 20.09 13.02
CA TRP A 150 2.22 19.78 13.40
C TRP A 150 2.11 18.43 14.11
N GLN A 151 1.16 18.36 15.03
CA GLN A 151 0.78 17.09 15.67
C GLN A 151 -0.35 16.44 14.90
N VAL A 152 -0.36 15.10 14.84
CA VAL A 152 -1.47 14.35 14.22
C VAL A 152 -2.78 14.78 14.86
N GLY A 153 -3.76 15.11 14.02
CA GLY A 153 -5.04 15.63 14.47
C GLY A 153 -5.08 17.15 14.66
N GLN A 154 -4.00 17.89 14.43
CA GLN A 154 -4.02 19.36 14.48
C GLN A 154 -4.76 19.94 13.28
N VAL A 155 -5.66 20.90 13.52
CA VAL A 155 -6.31 21.67 12.45
C VAL A 155 -5.31 22.69 11.90
N VAL A 156 -5.21 22.72 10.58
CA VAL A 156 -4.38 23.66 9.84
C VAL A 156 -5.25 24.32 8.76
N THR A 157 -4.96 25.58 8.49
CA THR A 157 -5.36 26.15 7.20
C THR A 157 -4.53 25.44 6.13
N ILE A 158 -5.10 25.17 4.95
CA ILE A 158 -4.45 24.59 3.77
C ILE A 158 -4.44 25.59 2.62
N LYS A 159 -5.34 26.57 2.66
CA LYS A 159 -5.33 27.74 1.78
C LYS A 159 -5.90 28.93 2.53
N ALA A 160 -5.23 30.08 2.51
CA ALA A 160 -5.79 31.34 3.03
C ALA A 160 -6.35 32.20 1.90
N GLY A 161 -7.33 33.03 2.29
CA GLY A 161 -8.06 33.88 1.37
C GLY A 161 -7.40 35.20 0.95
N ASN A 162 -6.35 35.61 1.65
CA ASN A 162 -5.67 36.89 1.44
C ASN A 162 -4.26 36.67 0.87
N ILE A 163 -3.98 37.32 -0.26
CA ILE A 163 -2.72 37.23 -1.02
C ILE A 163 -1.59 38.08 -0.38
N SER A 164 -1.92 39.02 0.51
CA SER A 164 -0.98 39.99 1.09
C SER A 164 -0.61 39.71 2.55
N ALA A 165 -0.93 38.53 3.09
CA ALA A 165 -0.51 38.17 4.44
C ALA A 165 1.02 37.91 4.48
N PRO A 166 1.75 38.34 5.52
CA PRO A 166 3.16 38.01 5.68
C PRO A 166 3.39 36.48 5.67
N ALA A 167 4.48 36.03 5.04
CA ALA A 167 4.83 34.61 4.95
C ALA A 167 5.21 33.95 6.30
N THR A 168 5.27 34.74 7.37
CA THR A 168 5.47 34.30 8.76
C THR A 168 4.15 33.94 9.46
N ASP A 169 2.99 34.22 8.85
CA ASP A 169 1.72 33.73 9.36
C ASP A 169 1.56 32.23 9.00
N PRO A 170 1.08 31.37 9.91
CA PRO A 170 0.88 29.93 9.67
C PRO A 170 -0.12 29.56 8.55
N SER A 171 -0.51 30.53 7.73
CA SER A 171 -1.65 30.52 6.83
C SER A 171 -1.25 30.76 5.36
N PHE A 172 0.03 30.73 4.98
CA PHE A 172 0.41 31.00 3.58
C PHE A 172 0.59 29.72 2.76
N PHE A 173 -0.18 29.62 1.67
CA PHE A 173 -0.17 28.48 0.74
C PHE A 173 -0.11 29.00 -0.67
N TYR A 174 0.59 28.25 -1.52
CA TYR A 174 0.76 28.61 -2.91
C TYR A 174 0.07 27.55 -3.77
N PRO A 175 -0.85 27.94 -4.67
CA PRO A 175 -1.20 27.12 -5.82
C PRO A 175 0.09 26.69 -6.52
N ILE A 176 0.20 25.42 -6.88
CA ILE A 176 1.36 24.89 -7.60
C ILE A 176 0.92 24.15 -8.86
N ASP A 177 1.76 24.21 -9.88
CA ASP A 177 1.60 23.44 -11.10
C ASP A 177 2.41 22.13 -11.03
N PHE A 178 1.92 21.12 -11.74
CA PHE A 178 2.60 19.84 -11.92
C PHE A 178 2.77 19.55 -13.42
N PRO A 179 3.77 18.75 -13.84
CA PRO A 179 4.83 18.15 -13.04
C PRO A 179 5.79 19.21 -12.46
N PRO A 180 6.67 18.84 -11.52
CA PRO A 180 7.78 19.70 -11.11
C PRO A 180 8.62 20.16 -12.32
N ILE A 181 9.14 21.39 -12.27
CA ILE A 181 9.88 22.05 -13.37
C ILE A 181 11.10 21.22 -13.77
N ASN A 182 11.76 20.60 -12.80
CA ASN A 182 12.91 19.74 -13.00
C ASN A 182 12.56 18.32 -13.52
N ARG A 183 11.28 18.05 -13.83
CA ARG A 183 10.78 16.75 -14.33
C ARG A 183 9.94 16.86 -15.60
N GLY A 184 9.50 18.06 -15.98
CA GLY A 184 8.75 18.33 -17.19
C GLY A 184 8.19 19.74 -17.20
N ASP A 185 7.43 20.06 -18.24
CA ASP A 185 6.78 21.37 -18.37
C ASP A 185 5.51 21.42 -17.50
N PRO A 186 5.41 22.33 -16.52
CA PRO A 186 4.24 22.43 -15.65
C PRO A 186 2.96 22.79 -16.41
N GLU A 187 1.89 22.03 -16.17
CA GLU A 187 0.56 22.26 -16.73
C GLU A 187 -0.13 23.38 -15.93
N THR A 188 -0.41 24.51 -16.58
CA THR A 188 -0.93 25.74 -15.94
C THR A 188 -2.42 25.96 -16.22
N GLY A 189 -3.06 26.83 -15.43
CA GLY A 189 -4.41 27.32 -15.67
C GLY A 189 -5.46 26.77 -14.71
N ALA A 190 -6.49 27.59 -14.49
CA ALA A 190 -7.55 27.36 -13.50
C ALA A 190 -8.25 25.99 -13.63
N SER A 191 -8.46 25.49 -14.85
CA SER A 191 -9.12 24.20 -15.08
C SER A 191 -8.24 23.01 -14.69
N VAL A 192 -6.94 23.06 -14.99
CA VAL A 192 -5.99 22.02 -14.59
C VAL A 192 -5.83 22.01 -13.08
N TYR A 193 -5.73 23.21 -12.48
CA TYR A 193 -5.72 23.39 -11.05
C TYR A 193 -6.97 22.79 -10.38
N GLU A 194 -8.16 23.08 -10.89
CA GLU A 194 -9.42 22.54 -10.36
C GLU A 194 -9.43 21.00 -10.41
N GLU A 195 -9.03 20.42 -11.53
CA GLU A 195 -8.97 18.97 -11.70
C GLU A 195 -7.98 18.33 -10.72
N ASN A 196 -6.79 18.92 -10.57
CA ASN A 196 -5.79 18.45 -9.61
C ASN A 196 -6.29 18.53 -8.16
N ILE A 197 -7.23 19.41 -7.81
CA ILE A 197 -7.88 19.37 -6.50
C ILE A 197 -8.76 18.13 -6.37
N ARG A 198 -9.52 17.77 -7.42
CA ARG A 198 -10.48 16.67 -7.39
C ARG A 198 -9.80 15.30 -7.39
N SER A 199 -8.95 15.07 -8.37
CA SER A 199 -8.35 13.75 -8.64
C SER A 199 -6.93 13.64 -8.09
N GLY A 200 -6.22 14.76 -7.98
CA GLY A 200 -4.80 14.79 -7.63
C GLY A 200 -3.93 14.61 -8.85
N SER A 201 -2.75 15.23 -8.81
CA SER A 201 -1.83 15.20 -9.94
C SER A 201 -1.44 13.78 -10.34
N ARG A 202 -1.53 13.46 -11.63
CA ARG A 202 -1.01 12.21 -12.19
C ARG A 202 0.51 12.12 -12.13
N HIS A 203 1.19 13.26 -11.98
CA HIS A 203 2.64 13.37 -12.01
C HIS A 203 3.25 13.00 -10.67
N PHE A 204 4.32 12.22 -10.71
CA PHE A 204 5.11 11.94 -9.51
C PHE A 204 5.88 13.20 -9.10
N THR A 205 5.87 13.47 -7.80
CA THR A 205 6.68 14.51 -7.15
C THR A 205 7.45 13.87 -6.01
N TYR A 206 8.71 14.27 -5.88
CA TYR A 206 9.66 13.77 -4.92
C TYR A 206 10.15 14.88 -4.02
N ILE A 207 10.62 14.52 -2.83
CA ILE A 207 11.34 15.44 -1.96
C ILE A 207 12.64 15.86 -2.66
N GLY A 208 12.84 17.17 -2.81
CA GLY A 208 13.92 17.78 -3.56
C GLY A 208 13.51 18.34 -4.93
N ASP A 209 12.29 18.05 -5.40
CA ASP A 209 11.78 18.62 -6.65
C ASP A 209 11.45 20.12 -6.52
N ILE A 210 11.49 20.82 -7.65
CA ILE A 210 11.18 22.25 -7.75
C ILE A 210 9.80 22.41 -8.38
N LEU A 211 8.87 23.00 -7.62
CA LEU A 211 7.49 23.21 -8.00
C LEU A 211 7.29 24.66 -8.46
N GLN A 212 6.55 24.84 -9.55
CA GLN A 212 6.16 26.18 -10.01
C GLN A 212 4.95 26.66 -9.22
N VAL A 213 5.03 27.87 -8.70
CA VAL A 213 3.89 28.58 -8.11
C VAL A 213 2.98 29.08 -9.23
N GLU A 214 1.71 28.70 -9.17
CA GLU A 214 0.67 29.15 -10.08
C GLU A 214 0.10 30.49 -9.57
N PRO A 215 0.23 31.59 -10.35
CA PRO A 215 -0.25 32.89 -9.91
C PRO A 215 -1.77 32.97 -9.82
N GLY A 216 -2.23 33.87 -8.95
CA GLY A 216 -3.65 34.15 -8.77
C GLY A 216 -4.26 33.36 -7.61
N ASN A 217 -5.28 33.95 -6.99
CA ASN A 217 -5.83 33.38 -5.76
C ASN A 217 -6.69 32.11 -6.01
N MET A 218 -7.00 31.77 -7.26
CA MET A 218 -7.74 30.56 -7.65
C MET A 218 -9.04 30.31 -6.87
N VAL A 219 -9.76 31.38 -6.50
CA VAL A 219 -10.90 31.31 -5.55
C VAL A 219 -12.03 30.44 -6.08
N GLY A 220 -12.48 30.67 -7.31
CA GLY A 220 -13.60 29.93 -7.93
C GLY A 220 -13.30 28.42 -8.06
N PRO A 221 -12.22 28.04 -8.77
CA PRO A 221 -11.78 26.64 -8.88
C PRO A 221 -11.61 25.95 -7.52
N THR A 222 -11.00 26.63 -6.55
CA THR A 222 -10.85 26.08 -5.18
C THR A 222 -12.21 25.79 -4.57
N ALA A 223 -13.12 26.78 -4.59
CA ALA A 223 -14.41 26.66 -3.93
C ALA A 223 -15.26 25.54 -4.53
N GLN A 224 -15.27 25.43 -5.86
CA GLN A 224 -16.02 24.38 -6.54
C GLN A 224 -15.45 22.99 -6.23
N ALA A 225 -14.15 22.77 -6.45
CA ALA A 225 -13.55 21.45 -6.26
C ALA A 225 -13.55 20.99 -4.79
N VAL A 226 -13.28 21.89 -3.83
CA VAL A 226 -13.33 21.53 -2.40
C VAL A 226 -14.76 21.22 -1.96
N SER A 227 -15.75 21.99 -2.41
CA SER A 227 -17.16 21.70 -2.10
C SER A 227 -17.59 20.34 -2.64
N ASP A 228 -17.11 19.97 -3.82
CA ASP A 228 -17.44 18.68 -4.42
C ASP A 228 -16.75 17.51 -3.69
N LEU A 229 -15.52 17.70 -3.19
CA LEU A 229 -14.87 16.70 -2.33
C LEU A 229 -15.59 16.54 -0.99
N ILE A 230 -16.05 17.63 -0.39
CA ILE A 230 -16.84 17.58 0.85
C ILE A 230 -18.18 16.89 0.60
N ALA A 231 -18.88 17.25 -0.48
CA ALA A 231 -20.16 16.64 -0.85
C ALA A 231 -20.05 15.14 -1.16
N ALA A 232 -18.90 14.69 -1.69
CA ALA A 232 -18.65 13.28 -1.97
C ALA A 232 -18.55 12.40 -0.71
N ASP A 233 -18.24 12.99 0.45
CA ASP A 233 -18.12 12.27 1.73
C ASP A 233 -18.55 13.20 2.88
N ALA A 234 -19.83 13.60 2.85
CA ALA A 234 -20.36 14.74 3.61
C ALA A 234 -20.38 14.51 5.12
N ASP A 235 -20.66 13.27 5.55
CA ASP A 235 -20.78 12.92 6.97
C ASP A 235 -19.43 12.62 7.64
N ALA A 236 -18.39 12.43 6.82
CA ALA A 236 -17.05 12.14 7.30
C ALA A 236 -16.51 13.25 8.18
N ARG A 237 -15.98 12.86 9.33
CA ARG A 237 -15.40 13.78 10.30
C ARG A 237 -14.22 13.16 11.03
N TRP A 238 -13.36 14.00 11.56
CA TRP A 238 -12.25 13.55 12.38
C TRP A 238 -12.63 13.56 13.86
N GLN A 239 -12.48 12.43 14.54
CA GLN A 239 -12.79 12.29 15.96
C GLN A 239 -11.82 11.30 16.60
N ASN A 240 -11.28 11.60 17.79
CA ASN A 240 -10.38 10.67 18.53
C ASN A 240 -9.22 10.12 17.69
N ASN A 241 -8.59 11.00 16.91
CA ASN A 241 -7.46 10.68 16.02
C ASN A 241 -7.77 9.64 14.92
N ARG A 242 -9.01 9.59 14.44
CA ARG A 242 -9.45 8.72 13.36
C ARG A 242 -10.52 9.38 12.51
N LEU A 243 -10.60 8.96 11.25
CA LEU A 243 -11.71 9.26 10.35
C LEU A 243 -12.92 8.40 10.74
N VAL A 244 -14.05 9.02 10.99
CA VAL A 244 -15.32 8.36 11.34
C VAL A 244 -16.43 8.84 10.40
N ASP A 245 -17.48 8.02 10.28
CA ASP A 245 -18.69 8.32 9.49
C ASP A 245 -18.42 8.57 7.99
N SER A 246 -17.28 8.08 7.49
CA SER A 246 -16.98 8.10 6.06
C SER A 246 -17.63 6.91 5.36
N ASP A 247 -18.17 7.16 4.17
CA ASP A 247 -18.67 6.11 3.27
C ASP A 247 -17.52 5.29 2.64
N TYR A 248 -16.28 5.73 2.82
CA TYR A 248 -15.08 5.14 2.25
C TYR A 248 -14.32 4.31 3.30
N PRO A 249 -13.80 3.13 2.93
CA PRO A 249 -13.07 2.28 3.87
C PRO A 249 -11.74 2.92 4.29
N GLY A 250 -11.48 2.96 5.59
CA GLY A 250 -10.20 3.46 6.14
C GLY A 250 -9.95 4.92 5.76
N LEU A 251 -8.79 5.21 5.18
CA LEU A 251 -8.39 6.57 4.74
C LEU A 251 -8.52 6.75 3.21
N SER A 252 -9.43 6.00 2.57
CA SER A 252 -9.66 6.11 1.11
C SER A 252 -10.67 7.19 0.70
N SER A 253 -11.17 7.97 1.66
CA SER A 253 -12.03 9.13 1.41
C SER A 253 -11.38 10.11 0.42
N PRO A 254 -12.14 10.69 -0.53
CA PRO A 254 -11.62 11.71 -1.44
C PRO A 254 -11.17 13.00 -0.72
N ARG A 255 -11.61 13.18 0.53
CA ARG A 255 -11.20 14.27 1.42
C ARG A 255 -9.85 14.02 2.09
N VAL A 256 -9.29 12.80 2.01
CA VAL A 256 -7.91 12.52 2.41
C VAL A 256 -6.99 12.91 1.26
N ILE A 257 -6.25 13.99 1.46
CA ILE A 257 -5.45 14.65 0.43
C ILE A 257 -3.97 14.65 0.78
N LYS A 258 -3.12 14.53 -0.23
CA LYS A 258 -1.66 14.59 -0.08
C LYS A 258 -1.17 15.93 -0.60
N ILE A 259 -0.24 16.56 0.11
CA ILE A 259 0.26 17.90 -0.23
C ILE A 259 1.79 17.95 -0.02
N PRO A 260 2.57 18.50 -0.97
CA PRO A 260 3.98 18.80 -0.75
C PRO A 260 4.17 19.92 0.27
N LEU A 261 5.32 19.87 0.94
CA LEU A 261 5.72 20.84 1.95
C LEU A 261 6.86 21.72 1.45
N TYR A 262 6.89 22.98 1.87
CA TYR A 262 7.99 23.91 1.61
C TYR A 262 8.65 24.44 2.87
N ASP A 263 9.83 25.03 2.72
CA ASP A 263 10.58 25.64 3.81
C ASP A 263 9.96 26.99 4.24
N PRO A 264 9.40 27.11 5.45
CA PRO A 264 8.84 28.39 5.91
C PRO A 264 9.88 29.51 6.03
N ASP A 265 11.17 29.19 6.15
CA ASP A 265 12.25 30.19 6.20
C ASP A 265 12.61 30.73 4.80
N SER A 266 12.11 30.08 3.74
CA SER A 266 12.29 30.50 2.33
C SER A 266 10.93 30.50 1.59
N PRO A 267 9.99 31.36 2.00
CA PRO A 267 8.68 31.42 1.38
C PRO A 267 8.77 32.03 -0.02
N PRO A 268 8.00 31.55 -1.00
CA PRO A 268 8.03 32.13 -2.34
C PRO A 268 7.35 33.50 -2.36
N GLU A 269 7.75 34.34 -3.31
CA GLU A 269 7.19 35.69 -3.44
C GLU A 269 5.79 35.66 -4.10
N SER A 270 5.12 36.81 -4.14
CA SER A 270 3.90 36.95 -4.94
C SER A 270 4.24 36.90 -6.43
N GLY A 271 3.43 36.16 -7.21
CA GLY A 271 3.62 36.00 -8.65
C GLY A 271 4.05 34.59 -9.02
N ARG A 272 4.61 34.43 -10.23
CA ARG A 272 5.07 33.13 -10.73
C ARG A 272 6.51 32.90 -10.28
N ASN A 273 6.67 32.07 -9.26
CA ASN A 273 7.95 31.77 -8.62
C ASN A 273 8.13 30.27 -8.46
N GLU A 274 9.23 29.87 -7.84
CA GLU A 274 9.58 28.47 -7.62
C GLU A 274 9.65 28.16 -6.13
N ILE A 275 9.30 26.93 -5.77
CA ILE A 275 9.32 26.45 -4.40
C ILE A 275 9.85 25.01 -4.33
N ALA A 276 10.78 24.75 -3.41
CA ALA A 276 11.31 23.42 -3.22
C ALA A 276 10.33 22.54 -2.42
N CYS A 277 10.05 21.34 -2.91
CA CYS A 277 9.36 20.30 -2.17
C CYS A 277 10.33 19.70 -1.13
N ILE A 278 10.24 20.11 0.14
CA ILE A 278 11.12 19.61 1.21
C ILE A 278 10.48 18.49 2.05
N GLY A 279 9.22 18.16 1.75
CA GLY A 279 8.53 17.08 2.42
C GLY A 279 7.17 16.76 1.81
N LEU A 280 6.55 15.69 2.32
CA LEU A 280 5.25 15.21 1.88
C LEU A 280 4.38 14.94 3.11
N ALA A 281 3.14 15.40 3.09
CA ALA A 281 2.18 15.22 4.16
C ALA A 281 0.78 14.88 3.65
N ALA A 282 -0.06 14.35 4.53
CA ALA A 282 -1.46 14.13 4.28
C ALA A 282 -2.34 14.96 5.21
N PHE A 283 -3.51 15.32 4.70
CA PHE A 283 -4.52 16.06 5.44
C PHE A 283 -5.90 15.47 5.20
N PHE A 284 -6.76 15.52 6.20
CA PHE A 284 -8.20 15.35 6.03
C PHE A 284 -8.84 16.72 5.81
N LEU A 285 -9.43 16.94 4.64
CA LEU A 285 -10.08 18.18 4.23
C LEU A 285 -11.39 18.37 5.01
N GLU A 286 -11.47 19.41 5.86
CA GLU A 286 -12.61 19.61 6.78
C GLU A 286 -13.63 20.60 6.23
N GLU A 287 -13.18 21.78 5.81
CA GLU A 287 -14.08 22.89 5.50
C GLU A 287 -13.46 23.82 4.45
N ILE A 288 -14.34 24.50 3.71
CA ILE A 288 -14.03 25.77 3.07
C ILE A 288 -14.92 26.87 3.63
N SER A 289 -14.30 27.91 4.21
CA SER A 289 -14.98 29.04 4.82
C SER A 289 -14.52 30.34 4.17
N GLY A 290 -15.42 30.97 3.40
CA GLY A 290 -15.08 32.10 2.55
C GLY A 290 -14.05 31.71 1.49
N LYS A 291 -12.79 32.09 1.71
CA LYS A 291 -11.67 31.74 0.81
C LYS A 291 -10.62 30.86 1.51
N ASN A 292 -10.89 30.46 2.75
CA ASN A 292 -9.99 29.64 3.54
C ASN A 292 -10.38 28.18 3.38
N VAL A 293 -9.43 27.32 3.03
CA VAL A 293 -9.58 25.87 3.10
C VAL A 293 -8.88 25.40 4.36
N THR A 294 -9.55 24.61 5.19
CA THR A 294 -8.99 24.03 6.40
C THR A 294 -9.04 22.52 6.33
N GLY A 295 -8.03 21.90 6.93
CA GLY A 295 -8.00 20.46 7.09
C GLY A 295 -7.16 20.07 8.28
N ARG A 296 -7.16 18.78 8.58
CA ARG A 296 -6.46 18.24 9.73
C ARG A 296 -5.25 17.49 9.28
N PHE A 297 -4.10 17.73 9.92
CA PHE A 297 -2.89 16.96 9.64
C PHE A 297 -3.06 15.50 10.09
N ILE A 298 -2.74 14.54 9.22
CA ILE A 298 -2.88 13.10 9.47
C ILE A 298 -1.65 12.32 8.99
N GLU A 299 -1.45 11.13 9.56
CA GLU A 299 -0.56 10.13 8.98
C GLU A 299 -1.31 9.31 7.92
N LEU A 300 -0.63 8.96 6.83
CA LEU A 300 -1.24 8.22 5.73
C LEU A 300 -0.33 7.11 5.23
N ILE A 301 -0.87 5.89 5.16
CA ILE A 301 -0.28 4.79 4.41
C ILE A 301 -0.82 4.86 2.97
N THR A 302 0.08 5.00 2.01
CA THR A 302 -0.23 5.17 0.59
C THR A 302 0.86 4.54 -0.26
N ASN A 303 0.65 4.53 -1.58
CA ASN A 303 1.64 4.10 -2.55
C ASN A 303 2.59 5.23 -2.94
N GLY A 304 3.83 4.86 -3.25
CA GLY A 304 4.87 5.76 -3.73
C GLY A 304 6.24 5.09 -3.68
N ASP A 305 7.26 5.89 -3.97
CA ASP A 305 8.65 5.44 -3.94
C ASP A 305 9.25 5.68 -2.57
N TYR A 306 9.95 4.68 -2.05
CA TYR A 306 10.59 4.74 -0.73
C TYR A 306 11.89 5.51 -0.79
N GLY A 307 12.20 6.25 0.27
CA GLY A 307 13.50 6.92 0.41
C GLY A 307 13.58 7.80 1.65
N GLY A 308 14.64 8.61 1.71
CA GLY A 308 14.88 9.55 2.80
C GLY A 308 14.17 10.89 2.62
N GLY A 309 14.27 11.75 3.63
CA GLY A 309 13.64 13.07 3.65
C GLY A 309 12.52 13.17 4.68
N TYR A 310 11.94 14.37 4.81
CA TYR A 310 10.85 14.59 5.75
C TYR A 310 9.52 14.19 5.10
N SER A 311 9.05 12.99 5.40
CA SER A 311 7.78 12.48 4.89
C SER A 311 6.93 11.93 6.02
N LEU A 312 5.67 12.32 5.99
CA LEU A 312 4.60 11.81 6.86
C LEU A 312 3.63 10.94 6.05
N LEU A 313 4.07 10.56 4.84
CA LEU A 313 3.48 9.52 4.03
C LEU A 313 4.31 8.25 4.19
N TYR A 314 3.62 7.16 4.49
CA TYR A 314 4.21 5.85 4.71
C TYR A 314 3.78 4.89 3.62
N GLY A 315 4.61 3.90 3.34
CA GLY A 315 4.27 2.74 2.51
C GLY A 315 4.59 1.47 3.27
N VAL A 316 3.92 0.38 2.87
CA VAL A 316 4.27 -0.98 3.29
C VAL A 316 4.75 -1.81 2.10
N LYS A 317 5.81 -2.59 2.29
CA LYS A 317 6.34 -3.50 1.25
C LYS A 317 6.83 -4.80 1.85
N LEU A 318 6.77 -5.87 1.05
CA LEU A 318 7.47 -7.11 1.36
C LEU A 318 8.98 -6.90 1.17
N VAL A 319 9.76 -7.46 2.08
CA VAL A 319 11.23 -7.37 2.06
C VAL A 319 11.89 -8.75 2.04
N GLN A 320 11.17 -9.80 2.45
CA GLN A 320 11.58 -11.21 2.39
C GLN A 320 10.36 -12.12 2.31
#